data_AF-A0A2E5F3H3-F1
#
_entry.id   AF-A0A2E5F3H3-F1
#
_cell.length_a   1.000
_cell.length_b   1.000
_cell.length_c   1.000
_cell.angle_alpha   90.00
_cell.angle_beta   90.00
_cell.angle_gamma   90.00
#
_symmetry.space_group_name_H-M   'P 1'
#
loop_
_entity.id
_entity.type
_entity.pdbx_description
1 polymer ?
#
loop_
_entity_poly.entity_id
_entity_poly.type
_entity_poly.pdbx_seq_one_letter_code
_entity_poly.pdbx_strand_id
1 'polypeptide(L)'
;MTIISMDKKLSEEGADWIAEMVSEDLGGFVPAELVDLIMEFETQIRTSENDPEMGHKMMTEKLVPLLEAEGVPLKEGALTPAVIEEILFWEDEFHAMAGQARKIRS
;
A
#
# COMPACT_ATOMS: atom_id res chain seq x y z
N MET A 1 17.81 15.36 -0.95
CA MET A 1 16.50 14.92 -0.43
C MET A 1 16.70 13.48 -0.02
N THR A 2 16.85 13.24 1.29
CA THR A 2 17.16 11.90 1.79
C THR A 2 15.85 11.13 1.84
N ILE A 3 15.66 10.18 0.93
CA ILE A 3 14.58 9.20 1.04
C ILE A 3 14.92 8.38 2.29
N ILE A 4 14.12 8.56 3.34
CA ILE A 4 14.23 7.76 4.56
C ILE A 4 13.69 6.38 4.17
N SER A 5 14.60 5.48 3.77
CA SER A 5 14.28 4.06 3.67
C SER A 5 13.89 3.60 5.07
N MET A 6 12.66 3.09 5.22
CA MET A 6 12.31 2.35 6.43
C MET A 6 13.31 1.22 6.66
N ASP A 7 13.58 0.92 7.93
CA ASP A 7 14.29 -0.30 8.29
C ASP A 7 13.50 -1.49 7.73
N LYS A 8 14.17 -2.42 7.05
CA LYS A 8 13.53 -3.55 6.39
C LYS A 8 12.63 -4.34 7.36
N LYS A 9 13.04 -4.45 8.61
CA LYS A 9 12.27 -5.13 9.66
C LYS A 9 10.97 -4.39 10.00
N LEU A 10 10.99 -3.05 9.96
CA LEU A 10 9.80 -2.22 10.17
C LEU A 10 8.83 -2.30 8.98
N SER A 11 9.35 -2.49 7.76
CA SER A 11 8.53 -2.72 6.57
C SER A 11 7.82 -4.06 6.63
N GLU A 12 8.53 -5.13 6.99
CA GLU A 12 7.97 -6.47 7.17
C GLU A 12 6.92 -6.49 8.29
N GLU A 13 7.22 -5.90 9.45
CA GLU A 13 6.26 -5.75 10.56
C GLU A 13 5.05 -4.87 10.18
N GLY A 14 5.25 -3.88 9.31
CA GLY A 14 4.18 -3.04 8.78
C GLY A 14 3.23 -3.80 7.87
N ALA A 15 3.75 -4.60 6.93
CA ALA A 15 2.93 -5.38 6.01
C ALA A 15 2.03 -6.39 6.75
N ASP A 16 2.57 -7.08 7.75
CA ASP A 16 1.79 -8.00 8.60
C ASP A 16 0.67 -7.27 9.36
N TRP A 17 0.99 -6.13 9.97
CA TRP A 17 0.01 -5.35 10.73
C TRP A 17 -1.09 -4.76 9.84
N ILE A 18 -0.73 -4.17 8.70
CA ILE A 18 -1.70 -3.64 7.73
C ILE A 18 -2.62 -4.75 7.20
N ALA A 19 -2.05 -5.92 6.88
CA ALA A 19 -2.83 -7.06 6.42
C ALA A 19 -3.85 -7.53 7.47
N GLU A 20 -3.49 -7.53 8.75
CA GLU A 20 -4.40 -7.81 9.87
C GLU A 20 -5.56 -6.80 9.91
N MET A 21 -5.24 -5.49 9.89
CA MET A 21 -6.26 -4.43 9.97
C MET A 21 -7.24 -4.47 8.80
N VAL A 22 -6.72 -4.59 7.56
CA VAL A 22 -7.55 -4.65 6.36
C VAL A 22 -8.43 -5.92 6.36
N SER A 23 -7.89 -7.05 6.81
CA SER A 23 -8.64 -8.31 6.92
C SER A 23 -9.79 -8.19 7.93
N GLU A 24 -9.55 -7.54 9.07
CA GLU A 24 -10.57 -7.29 10.10
C GLU A 24 -11.68 -6.38 9.56
N ASP A 25 -11.33 -5.25 8.95
CA ASP A 25 -12.29 -4.25 8.45
C ASP A 25 -13.17 -4.79 7.32
N LEU A 26 -12.59 -5.58 6.41
CA LEU A 26 -13.33 -6.13 5.28
C LEU A 26 -14.06 -7.45 5.61
N GLY A 27 -13.81 -8.04 6.78
CA GLY A 27 -14.31 -9.37 7.14
C GLY A 27 -13.79 -10.46 6.19
N GLY A 28 -12.57 -10.30 5.69
CA GLY A 28 -11.94 -11.14 4.66
C GLY A 28 -10.53 -11.57 5.03
N PHE A 29 -9.76 -12.03 4.03
CA PHE A 29 -8.35 -12.34 4.21
C PHE A 29 -7.53 -11.60 3.15
N VAL A 30 -6.62 -10.74 3.61
CA VAL A 30 -5.59 -10.08 2.80
C VAL A 30 -4.23 -10.62 3.25
N PRO A 31 -3.45 -11.24 2.34
CA PRO A 31 -2.13 -11.74 2.69
C PRO A 31 -1.11 -10.60 2.82
N ALA A 32 -0.19 -10.72 3.79
CA ALA A 32 0.86 -9.73 4.02
C ALA A 32 1.78 -9.55 2.79
N GLU A 33 2.01 -10.62 2.03
CA GLU A 33 2.83 -10.57 0.80
C GLU A 33 2.21 -9.66 -0.28
N LEU A 34 0.87 -9.54 -0.31
CA LEU A 34 0.21 -8.60 -1.20
C LEU A 34 0.41 -7.16 -0.74
N VAL A 35 0.35 -6.92 0.57
CA VAL A 35 0.59 -5.60 1.16
C VAL A 35 2.02 -5.16 0.89
N ASP A 36 3.01 -6.03 1.14
CA ASP A 36 4.43 -5.77 0.87
C ASP A 36 4.65 -5.39 -0.61
N LEU A 37 4.05 -6.15 -1.54
CA LEU A 37 4.12 -5.85 -2.97
C LEU A 37 3.51 -4.49 -3.32
N ILE A 38 2.37 -4.13 -2.71
CA ILE A 38 1.73 -2.83 -2.91
C ILE A 38 2.63 -1.69 -2.42
N MET A 39 3.20 -1.82 -1.22
CA MET A 39 4.11 -0.83 -0.64
C MET A 39 5.37 -0.64 -1.50
N GLU A 40 5.92 -1.73 -2.05
CA GLU A 40 7.05 -1.69 -2.96
C GLU A 40 6.70 -0.88 -4.23
N PHE A 41 5.60 -1.23 -4.89
CA PHE A 41 5.18 -0.57 -6.12
C PHE A 41 4.78 0.88 -5.90
N GLU A 42 4.13 1.20 -4.79
CA GLU A 42 3.84 2.58 -4.42
C GLU A 42 5.11 3.40 -4.30
N THR A 43 6.13 2.88 -3.60
CA THR A 43 7.42 3.56 -3.45
C THR A 43 8.06 3.84 -4.80
N GLN A 44 7.99 2.88 -5.73
CA GLN A 44 8.48 3.04 -7.10
C GLN A 44 7.69 4.11 -7.87
N ILE A 45 6.36 4.13 -7.77
CA ILE A 45 5.49 5.12 -8.43
C ILE A 45 5.80 6.52 -7.90
N ARG A 46 5.77 6.73 -6.57
CA ARG A 46 6.05 8.04 -5.96
C ARG A 46 7.42 8.57 -6.36
N THR A 47 8.43 7.70 -6.41
CA THR A 47 9.80 8.06 -6.80
C THR A 47 9.90 8.40 -8.28
N SER A 48 9.32 7.58 -9.16
CA SER A 48 9.43 7.77 -10.61
C SER A 48 8.65 8.99 -11.12
N GLU A 49 7.53 9.31 -10.47
CA GLU A 49 6.70 10.47 -10.83
C GLU A 49 7.08 11.73 -10.06
N ASN A 50 7.97 11.61 -9.07
CA ASN A 50 8.37 12.70 -8.17
C ASN A 50 7.14 13.36 -7.50
N ASP A 51 6.13 12.56 -7.15
CA ASP A 51 4.92 12.99 -6.43
C ASP A 51 4.77 12.20 -5.11
N PRO A 52 5.48 12.61 -4.04
CA PRO A 52 5.37 11.94 -2.75
C PRO A 52 4.00 12.13 -2.09
N GLU A 53 3.21 13.14 -2.48
CA GLU A 53 1.89 13.43 -1.90
C GLU A 53 0.72 12.84 -2.73
N MET A 54 1.01 11.97 -3.71
CA MET A 54 0.00 11.36 -4.57
C MET A 54 -1.12 10.71 -3.76
N GLY A 55 -2.37 11.03 -4.11
CA GLY A 55 -3.58 10.55 -3.44
C GLY A 55 -3.91 9.09 -3.74
N HIS A 56 -4.62 8.42 -2.82
CA HIS A 56 -4.89 6.98 -2.89
C HIS A 56 -5.61 6.55 -4.15
N LYS A 57 -6.58 7.34 -4.62
CA LYS A 57 -7.29 7.02 -5.86
C LYS A 57 -6.35 6.98 -7.07
N MET A 58 -5.50 7.99 -7.20
CA MET A 58 -4.54 8.07 -8.31
C MET A 58 -3.45 7.01 -8.19
N MET A 59 -3.00 6.73 -6.96
CA MET A 59 -2.05 5.66 -6.68
C MET A 59 -2.63 4.30 -7.07
N THR A 60 -3.89 4.05 -6.72
CA THR A 60 -4.62 2.82 -7.06
C THR A 60 -4.75 2.63 -8.56
N GLU A 61 -5.12 3.69 -9.30
CA GLU A 61 -5.18 3.67 -10.78
C GLU A 61 -3.84 3.24 -11.42
N LYS A 62 -2.71 3.54 -10.77
CA LYS A 62 -1.35 3.18 -11.23
C LYS A 62 -0.89 1.82 -10.72
N LEU A 63 -1.29 1.42 -9.52
CA LEU A 63 -0.96 0.12 -8.93
C LEU A 63 -1.66 -1.03 -9.66
N VAL A 64 -2.93 -0.85 -10.02
CA VAL A 64 -3.74 -1.90 -10.69
C VAL A 64 -3.02 -2.55 -11.88
N PRO A 65 -2.53 -1.81 -12.90
CA PRO A 65 -1.83 -2.44 -14.02
C PRO A 65 -0.52 -3.14 -13.64
N LEU A 66 0.19 -2.68 -12.60
CA LEU A 66 1.42 -3.33 -12.12
C LEU A 66 1.10 -4.65 -11.41
N LEU A 67 0.10 -4.65 -10.55
CA LEU A 67 -0.38 -5.84 -9.85
C LEU A 67 -0.95 -6.88 -10.84
N GLU A 68 -1.67 -6.45 -11.87
CA GLU A 68 -2.12 -7.35 -12.95
C GLU A 68 -0.93 -7.98 -13.70
N ALA A 69 0.16 -7.23 -13.92
CA ALA A 69 1.36 -7.74 -14.58
C ALA A 69 2.11 -8.79 -13.74
N GLU A 70 2.06 -8.67 -12.41
CA GLU A 70 2.57 -9.69 -11.47
C GLU A 70 1.62 -10.90 -11.30
N GLY A 71 0.50 -10.92 -12.02
CA GLY A 71 -0.45 -12.03 -11.98
C GLY A 71 -1.39 -12.01 -10.77
N VAL A 72 -1.50 -10.87 -10.08
CA VAL A 72 -2.46 -10.71 -8.99
C VAL A 72 -3.89 -10.67 -9.58
N PRO A 73 -4.82 -11.55 -9.14
CA PRO A 73 -6.13 -11.68 -9.75
C PRO A 73 -7.09 -10.55 -9.33
N LEU A 74 -7.07 -9.43 -10.06
CA LEU A 74 -7.91 -8.24 -9.81
C LEU A 74 -9.31 -8.28 -10.47
N LYS A 75 -9.46 -9.00 -11.59
CA LYS A 75 -10.72 -9.02 -12.37
C LYS A 75 -11.72 -10.12 -11.96
N GLU A 76 -11.22 -11.21 -11.39
CA GLU A 76 -12.02 -12.39 -10.99
C GLU A 76 -11.84 -12.75 -9.50
N GLY A 77 -11.03 -11.98 -8.77
CA GLY A 77 -10.65 -12.26 -7.38
C GLY A 77 -11.29 -11.33 -6.35
N ALA A 78 -10.93 -11.55 -5.09
CA ALA A 78 -11.35 -10.74 -3.94
C ALA A 78 -10.67 -9.37 -3.85
N LEU A 79 -9.58 -9.16 -4.62
CA LEU A 79 -8.85 -7.90 -4.64
C LEU A 79 -9.53 -6.93 -5.61
N THR A 80 -10.01 -5.81 -5.08
CA THR A 80 -10.64 -4.73 -5.87
C THR A 80 -9.91 -3.41 -5.65
N PRO A 81 -10.11 -2.39 -6.49
CA PRO A 81 -9.54 -1.05 -6.24
C PRO A 81 -9.86 -0.51 -4.84
N ALA A 82 -11.06 -0.79 -4.31
CA ALA A 82 -11.43 -0.38 -2.95
C ALA A 82 -10.56 -1.05 -1.88
N VAL A 83 -10.18 -2.32 -2.07
CA VAL A 83 -9.26 -3.01 -1.15
C VAL A 83 -7.86 -2.42 -1.22
N ILE A 84 -7.39 -2.02 -2.40
CA ILE A 84 -6.09 -1.34 -2.54
C ILE A 84 -6.12 0.02 -1.83
N GLU A 85 -7.18 0.81 -2.00
CA GLU A 85 -7.33 2.09 -1.29
C GLU A 85 -7.37 1.90 0.23
N GLU A 86 -8.00 0.83 0.72
CA GLU A 86 -8.01 0.46 2.15
C GLU A 86 -6.62 0.11 2.67
N ILE A 87 -5.83 -0.66 1.89
CA ILE A 87 -4.44 -0.98 2.22
C ILE A 87 -3.60 0.30 2.33
N LEU A 88 -3.73 1.22 1.36
CA LEU A 88 -3.01 2.50 1.37
C LEU A 88 -3.40 3.37 2.57
N PHE A 89 -4.68 3.35 2.96
CA PHE A 89 -5.15 4.03 4.17
C PHE A 89 -4.49 3.45 5.44
N TRP A 90 -4.50 2.13 5.60
CA TRP A 90 -3.89 1.50 6.77
C TRP A 90 -2.37 1.67 6.83
N GLU A 91 -1.71 1.77 5.69
CA GLU A 91 -0.29 2.10 5.63
C GLU A 91 0.00 3.55 6.09
N ASP A 92 -0.87 4.51 5.77
CA ASP A 92 -0.77 5.87 6.32
C ASP A 92 -0.92 5.87 7.85
N GLU A 93 -1.87 5.10 8.38
CA GLU A 93 -2.06 4.94 9.83
C GLU A 93 -0.84 4.27 10.48
N PHE A 94 -0.28 3.24 9.85
CA PHE A 94 0.95 2.59 10.31
C PHE A 94 2.11 3.60 10.39
N HIS A 95 2.33 4.38 9.33
CA HIS A 95 3.35 5.42 9.30
C HIS A 95 3.12 6.50 10.37
N ALA A 96 1.87 6.90 10.58
CA ALA A 96 1.52 7.87 11.62
C ALA A 96 1.88 7.33 13.02
N MET A 97 1.55 6.07 13.32
CA MET A 97 1.91 5.43 14.58
C MET A 97 3.42 5.26 14.75
N ALA A 98 4.15 5.00 13.66
CA ALA A 98 5.61 4.94 13.64
C ALA A 98 6.29 6.32 13.75
N GLY A 99 5.52 7.42 13.84
CA GLY A 99 6.04 8.79 13.94
C GLY A 99 6.51 9.37 12.60
N GLN A 100 6.10 8.78 11.48
CA GLN A 100 6.45 9.14 10.10
C GLN A 100 5.22 9.49 9.27
N ALA A 101 4.23 10.15 9.88
CA ALA A 101 2.96 10.51 9.23
C ALA A 101 3.18 11.12 7.84
N ARG A 102 2.59 10.48 6.82
CA ARG A 102 2.65 10.94 5.44
C ARG A 102 1.61 12.04 5.20
N LYS A 103 1.89 12.91 4.24
CA LYS A 103 0.94 13.91 3.76
C LYS A 103 0.42 13.48 2.40
N ILE A 104 -0.72 12.83 2.39
CA ILE A 104 -1.37 12.35 1.17
C ILE A 104 -2.46 13.33 0.73
N ARG A 105 -2.54 13.60 -0.57
CA ARG A 105 -3.58 14.44 -1.17
C ARG A 105 -4.90 13.67 -1.21
N SER A 106 -5.97 14.28 -0.71
CA SER A 106 -7.35 13.79 -0.82
C SER A 106 -7.83 13.73 -2.26
#